data_AF-A0A955XDV0-F1
#
_entry.id   AF-A0A955XDV0-F1
#
_cell.length_a   1.000
_cell.length_b   1.000
_cell.length_c   1.000
_cell.angle_alpha   90.00
_cell.angle_beta   90.00
_cell.angle_gamma   90.00
#
_symmetry.space_group_name_H-M   'P 1'
#
loop_
_entity.id
_entity.type
_entity.pdbx_description
1 polymer ?
#
loop_
_entity_poly.entity_id
_entity_poly.type
_entity_poly.pdbx_seq_one_letter_code
_entity_poly.pdbx_strand_id
1 'polypeptide(L)' 'MRPRAGRVVMLLALSACVEDPVAVTRAPTAFAGFDQRAVVGQEVALDATLSADPDGDPLRFAWRMVTHPDGAAARLGM' A
#
# COMPACT_ATOMS: atom_id res chain seq x y z
N MET A 1 17.66 15.70 -44.75
CA MET A 1 18.11 16.94 -44.09
C MET A 1 17.88 16.77 -42.59
N ARG A 2 18.93 16.71 -41.76
CA ARG A 2 18.82 16.41 -40.31
C ARG A 2 18.64 17.73 -39.53
N PRO A 3 17.71 17.86 -38.58
CA PRO A 3 17.64 19.06 -37.76
C PRO A 3 18.87 19.14 -36.83
N ARG A 4 19.56 20.28 -36.83
CA ARG A 4 20.63 20.57 -35.87
C ARG A 4 19.98 21.08 -34.59
N ALA A 5 19.85 20.22 -33.59
CA ALA A 5 19.47 20.64 -32.24
C ALA A 5 20.65 21.39 -31.60
N GLY A 6 20.47 22.67 -31.30
CA GLY A 6 21.40 23.44 -30.47
C GLY A 6 21.33 22.92 -29.04
N ARG A 7 22.46 22.50 -28.48
CA ARG A 7 22.59 22.05 -27.10
C ARG A 7 23.07 23.23 -26.24
N VAL A 8 22.18 23.82 -25.45
CA VAL A 8 22.56 24.77 -24.39
C VAL A 8 22.96 23.95 -23.16
N VAL A 9 24.15 24.22 -22.60
CA VAL A 9 24.69 23.57 -21.40
C VAL A 9 24.39 24.44 -20.17
N MET A 10 23.99 23.74 -19.11
CA MET A 10 23.47 24.17 -17.81
C MET A 10 24.58 24.68 -16.87
N LEU A 11 24.25 25.62 -15.98
CA LEU A 11 24.93 25.73 -14.69
C LEU A 11 23.85 25.72 -13.58
N LEU A 12 23.87 24.66 -12.79
CA LEU A 12 23.08 24.50 -11.58
C LEU A 12 23.89 25.06 -10.41
N ALA A 13 23.32 26.01 -9.68
CA ALA A 13 23.78 26.35 -8.33
C ALA A 13 22.58 26.25 -7.40
N LEU A 14 22.49 25.15 -6.65
CA LEU A 14 21.68 25.06 -5.44
C LEU A 14 22.66 24.80 -4.31
N SER A 15 22.88 25.83 -3.49
CA SER A 15 23.52 25.67 -2.20
C SER A 15 22.47 25.18 -1.23
N ALA A 16 22.57 23.91 -0.85
CA ALA A 16 21.91 23.38 0.31
C ALA A 16 22.82 22.29 0.92
N CYS A 17 23.16 22.44 2.21
CA CYS A 17 23.63 21.32 3.01
C CYS A 17 22.41 20.46 3.36
N VAL A 18 21.97 19.61 2.43
CA VAL A 18 20.98 18.57 2.68
C VAL A 18 21.70 17.23 2.66
N GLU A 19 22.01 16.72 3.84
CA GLU A 19 22.16 15.28 4.07
C GLU A 19 20.73 14.85 4.48
N ASP A 20 19.89 14.16 3.71
CA ASP A 20 20.03 13.07 2.75
C ASP A 20 18.98 13.17 1.62
N PRO A 21 19.28 12.73 0.39
CA PRO A 21 18.34 12.83 -0.73
C PRO A 21 17.38 11.63 -0.79
N VAL A 22 16.08 11.90 -0.62
CA VAL A 22 14.94 11.04 -1.02
C VAL A 22 14.90 9.65 -0.35
N ALA A 23 14.32 9.56 0.85
CA ALA A 23 13.88 8.26 1.37
C ALA A 23 12.80 7.69 0.43
N VAL A 24 13.14 6.65 -0.33
CA VAL A 24 12.15 5.88 -1.10
C VAL A 24 11.36 5.04 -0.11
N THR A 25 10.14 5.47 0.22
CA THR A 25 9.24 4.67 1.06
C THR A 25 8.64 3.53 0.24
N ARG A 26 8.45 2.39 0.90
CA ARG A 26 7.87 1.19 0.33
C ARG A 26 6.43 1.06 0.82
N ALA A 27 5.56 0.55 -0.03
CA ALA A 27 4.19 0.31 0.36
C ALA A 27 4.12 -0.85 1.39
N PRO A 28 3.21 -0.78 2.37
CA PRO A 28 2.98 -1.88 3.28
C PRO A 28 2.34 -3.08 2.56
N THR A 29 2.58 -4.27 3.09
CA THR A 29 1.91 -5.50 2.65
C THR A 29 0.76 -5.80 3.62
N ALA A 30 -0.46 -5.91 3.09
CA ALA A 30 -1.63 -6.29 3.86
C ALA A 30 -1.84 -7.81 3.80
N PHE A 31 -2.06 -8.43 4.97
CA PHE A 31 -2.39 -9.85 5.11
C PHE A 31 -3.59 -9.99 6.04
N ALA A 32 -4.68 -10.62 5.60
CA ALA A 32 -5.93 -10.73 6.37
C ALA A 32 -6.11 -12.09 7.06
N GLY A 33 -5.10 -12.96 6.97
CA GLY A 33 -5.24 -14.39 7.27
C GLY A 33 -5.30 -15.22 5.99
N PHE A 34 -5.29 -16.54 6.16
CA PHE A 34 -5.57 -17.48 5.08
C PHE A 34 -7.08 -17.55 4.79
N ASP A 35 -7.43 -18.08 3.62
CA ASP A 35 -8.81 -18.32 3.24
C ASP A 35 -9.53 -19.23 4.25
N GLN A 36 -10.72 -18.82 4.66
CA GLN A 36 -11.54 -19.54 5.63
C GLN A 36 -12.84 -20.02 4.98
N ARG A 37 -13.31 -21.20 5.42
CA ARG A 37 -14.64 -21.70 5.09
C ARG A 37 -15.50 -21.64 6.34
N ALA A 38 -16.71 -21.13 6.21
CA ALA A 38 -17.67 -21.02 7.29
C ALA A 38 -19.05 -21.44 6.80
N VAL A 39 -19.87 -21.95 7.71
CA VAL A 39 -21.31 -22.13 7.45
C VAL A 39 -22.06 -20.84 7.78
N VAL A 40 -23.25 -20.67 7.22
CA VAL A 40 -24.09 -19.49 7.48
C VAL A 40 -24.35 -19.35 8.98
N GLY A 41 -24.14 -18.14 9.50
CA GLY A 41 -24.31 -17.82 10.92
C GLY A 41 -23.08 -18.08 11.79
N GLN A 42 -22.00 -18.65 11.26
CA GLN A 42 -20.72 -18.67 11.96
C GLN A 42 -20.00 -17.33 11.88
N GLU A 43 -19.38 -16.95 12.98
CA GLU A 43 -18.41 -15.86 13.03
C GLU A 43 -17.07 -16.30 12.42
N VAL A 44 -16.46 -15.39 11.67
CA VAL A 44 -15.13 -15.57 11.05
C VAL A 44 -14.24 -14.45 11.55
N ALA A 45 -13.14 -14.80 12.20
CA ALA A 45 -12.14 -13.85 12.65
C ALA A 45 -11.08 -13.65 11.55
N LEU A 46 -10.83 -12.40 11.17
CA LEU A 46 -9.73 -12.03 10.28
C LEU A 46 -8.57 -11.50 11.13
N ASP A 47 -7.35 -11.84 10.73
CA ASP A 47 -6.14 -11.51 11.49
C ASP A 47 -5.16 -10.73 10.61
N ALA A 48 -4.92 -9.48 10.98
CA ALA A 48 -4.01 -8.58 10.28
C ALA A 48 -2.60 -8.51 10.88
N THR A 49 -2.28 -9.33 11.89
CA THR A 49 -1.01 -9.27 12.64
C THR A 49 0.23 -9.55 11.79
N LEU A 50 0.09 -10.24 10.66
CA LEU A 50 1.18 -10.48 9.70
C LEU A 50 1.29 -9.40 8.61
N SER A 51 0.47 -8.35 8.67
CA SER A 51 0.69 -7.17 7.82
C SER A 51 1.96 -6.46 8.27
N ALA A 52 2.73 -5.93 7.31
CA ALA A 52 4.02 -5.32 7.61
C ALA A 52 4.28 -4.11 6.72
N ASP A 53 4.80 -3.05 7.34
CA ASP A 53 5.47 -1.98 6.62
C ASP A 53 6.98 -2.28 6.56
N PRO A 54 7.59 -2.36 5.36
CA PRO A 54 9.01 -2.67 5.25
C PRO A 54 9.95 -1.63 5.86
N ASP A 55 9.50 -0.39 6.02
CA ASP A 55 10.24 0.73 6.59
C ASP A 55 9.97 0.88 8.10
N GLY A 56 9.08 0.06 8.66
CA GLY A 56 8.73 0.05 10.07
C GLY A 56 7.69 1.10 10.46
N ASP A 57 7.02 1.70 9.48
CA ASP A 57 5.98 2.68 9.75
C ASP A 57 4.76 2.03 10.44
N PRO A 58 4.10 2.72 11.40
CA PRO A 58 2.91 2.20 12.05
C PRO A 58 1.76 1.95 11.07
N LEU A 59 1.16 0.76 11.15
CA LEU A 59 0.03 0.37 10.30
C LEU A 59 -1.32 0.81 10.89
N ARG A 60 -2.25 1.17 10.01
CA ARG A 60 -3.67 1.38 10.32
C ARG A 60 -4.50 0.39 9.51
N PHE A 61 -5.50 -0.21 10.15
CA PHE A 61 -6.32 -1.25 9.56
C PHE A 61 -7.73 -0.75 9.27
N ALA A 62 -8.23 -1.06 8.07
CA ALA A 62 -9.60 -0.80 7.67
C ALA A 62 -10.14 -2.01 6.92
N TRP A 63 -11.29 -2.52 7.37
CA TRP A 63 -11.91 -3.70 6.78
C TRP A 63 -13.00 -3.30 5.80
N ARG A 64 -13.01 -3.93 4.62
CA ARG A 64 -14.06 -3.76 3.61
C ARG A 64 -14.32 -5.09 2.93
N MET A 65 -15.60 -5.41 2.77
CA MET A 65 -16.04 -6.54 1.96
C MET A 65 -15.89 -6.20 0.47
N VAL A 66 -15.09 -6.96 -0.27
CA VAL A 66 -14.79 -6.71 -1.69
C VAL A 66 -15.60 -7.59 -2.64
N THR A 67 -15.92 -8.80 -2.20
CA THR A 67 -16.71 -9.77 -2.95
C THR A 67 -17.60 -10.51 -1.99
N HIS A 68 -18.85 -10.68 -2.37
CA HIS A 68 -19.83 -11.40 -1.57
C HIS A 68 -20.98 -11.83 -2.50
N PRO A 69 -21.53 -13.05 -2.37
CA PRO A 69 -22.61 -13.49 -3.25
C PRO A 69 -23.83 -12.57 -3.12
N ASP A 70 -24.41 -12.14 -4.23
CA ASP A 70 -25.64 -11.34 -4.20
C ASP A 70 -26.71 -12.04 -3.33
N GLY A 71 -27.24 -11.33 -2.34
CA GLY A 71 -28.29 -11.83 -1.45
C GLY A 71 -27.83 -12.61 -0.21
N ALA A 72 -26.55 -12.93 -0.03
CA ALA A 72 -26.06 -13.42 1.27
C ALA A 72 -25.96 -12.26 2.30
N ALA A 73 -25.94 -12.57 3.60
CA ALA A 73 -26.00 -11.60 4.68
C ALA A 73 -24.67 -11.49 5.45
N ALA A 74 -23.53 -11.48 4.77
CA ALA A 74 -22.27 -11.24 5.46
C ALA A 74 -22.15 -9.76 5.87
N ARG A 75 -21.71 -9.52 7.10
CA ARG A 75 -21.51 -8.18 7.66
C ARG A 75 -20.18 -8.16 8.38
N LEU A 76 -19.47 -7.04 8.32
CA LEU A 76 -18.28 -6.83 9.14
C LEU A 76 -18.74 -6.49 10.56
N GLY A 77 -18.33 -7.29 11.54
CA GLY A 77 -18.38 -6.93 12.95
C GLY A 77 -17.22 -5.98 13.27
N MET A 78 -17.46 -5.03 14.18
CA MET A 78 -16.42 -4.21 14.80
C MET A 78 -16.12 -4.72 16.20
#